data_AF-A0A521DQK0-F1
#
_entry.id   AF-A0A521DQK0-F1
#
_cell.length_a   1.000
_cell.length_b   1.000
_cell.length_c   1.000
_cell.angle_alpha   90.00
_cell.angle_beta   90.00
_cell.angle_gamma   90.00
#
_symmetry.space_group_name_H-M   'P 1'
#
loop_
_entity.id
_entity.type
_entity.pdbx_description
1 polymer ?
#
loop_
_entity_poly.entity_id
_entity_poly.type
_entity_poly.pdbx_seq_one_letter_code
_entity_poly.pdbx_strand_id
1 'polypeptide(L)'
;MPARTHLPVAARCRVVVDNDWAGDPDGLVALAHHLLSPANRVTAVTSSFLNPVFGEVDGTAARGAAMAQELVDLVGGTQRPPVHTGTEAAVGTADGRSAASEAIVAEARRDDDLPLFLVCAGPLTNVAAALEAAPGIAARLTLVWVGGSLDPEAYEYNRDTDPRAAEQVLGRNDRAVRQFPLETYRRCAYSVAELEHDLAGSGRVGSWLWQRFLELPLPDWIPLGGMWPLGDSPPVLVTALGEESSTWTTTGSPQRRVYTDVDVRLLFGDMLARLRLHERTATS
;
A
#
# COMPACT_ATOMS: atom_id res chain seq x y z
N MET A 1 -5.22 -38.51 -12.30
CA MET A 1 -4.74 -37.17 -11.90
C MET A 1 -5.51 -36.77 -10.65
N PRO A 2 -4.86 -36.28 -9.57
CA PRO A 2 -5.61 -35.76 -8.43
C PRO A 2 -6.57 -34.66 -8.91
N ALA A 3 -7.77 -34.62 -8.34
CA ALA A 3 -8.76 -33.61 -8.69
C ALA A 3 -8.24 -32.22 -8.33
N ARG A 4 -8.40 -31.24 -9.24
CA ARG A 4 -8.07 -29.84 -8.95
C ARG A 4 -9.03 -29.34 -7.86
N THR A 5 -8.47 -28.94 -6.71
CA THR A 5 -9.22 -28.37 -5.59
C THR A 5 -9.30 -26.84 -5.65
N HIS A 6 -8.55 -26.21 -6.57
CA HIS A 6 -8.50 -24.76 -6.75
C HIS A 6 -8.18 -24.39 -8.21
N LEU A 7 -8.56 -23.16 -8.61
CA LEU A 7 -8.15 -22.55 -9.87
C LEU A 7 -6.72 -22.00 -9.70
N PRO A 8 -5.77 -22.34 -10.60
CA PRO A 8 -4.42 -21.81 -10.50
C PRO A 8 -4.38 -20.33 -10.90
N VAL A 9 -3.75 -19.51 -10.05
CA VAL A 9 -3.42 -18.12 -10.34
C VAL A 9 -1.89 -18.00 -10.29
N ALA A 10 -1.29 -17.56 -11.39
CA ALA A 10 0.15 -17.37 -11.48
C ALA A 10 0.56 -15.97 -11.01
N ALA A 11 1.77 -15.84 -10.48
CA ALA A 11 2.37 -14.55 -10.22
C ALA A 11 2.48 -13.75 -11.53
N ARG A 12 2.04 -12.49 -11.50
CA ARG A 12 2.03 -11.55 -12.62
C ARG A 12 3.05 -10.43 -12.43
N CYS A 13 3.41 -10.14 -11.19
CA CYS A 13 4.36 -9.09 -10.87
C CYS A 13 5.08 -9.34 -9.55
N ARG A 14 6.16 -8.57 -9.38
CA ARG A 14 6.82 -8.35 -8.10
C ARG A 14 6.33 -7.04 -7.54
N VAL A 15 6.15 -7.00 -6.23
CA VAL A 15 5.66 -5.84 -5.52
C VAL A 15 6.60 -5.48 -4.38
N VAL A 16 6.96 -4.22 -4.30
CA VAL A 16 7.42 -3.59 -3.05
C VAL A 16 6.28 -2.72 -2.55
N VAL A 17 5.88 -2.88 -1.29
CA VAL A 17 4.78 -2.12 -0.69
C VAL A 17 5.35 -1.15 0.32
N ASP A 18 5.17 0.14 0.09
CA ASP A 18 5.59 1.25 0.95
C ASP A 18 4.37 1.92 1.55
N ASN A 19 4.38 2.11 2.87
CA ASN A 19 3.31 2.83 3.56
C ASN A 19 3.78 3.37 4.92
N ASP A 20 3.04 4.29 5.50
CA ASP A 20 3.21 4.78 6.87
C ASP A 20 2.36 3.97 7.87
N TRP A 21 2.71 2.71 8.07
CA TRP A 21 1.92 1.68 8.79
C TRP A 21 1.49 2.02 10.23
N ALA A 22 2.08 3.05 10.84
CA ALA A 22 1.70 3.53 12.18
C ALA A 22 0.55 4.56 12.15
N GLY A 23 0.05 4.91 10.95
CA GLY A 23 -1.04 5.86 10.71
C GLY A 23 -2.41 5.19 10.67
N ASP A 24 -3.17 5.44 9.59
CA ASP A 24 -4.49 4.82 9.40
C ASP A 24 -4.35 3.29 9.22
N PRO A 25 -5.13 2.46 9.95
CA PRO A 25 -5.05 1.02 9.84
C PRO A 25 -5.43 0.44 8.47
N ASP A 26 -6.05 1.20 7.57
CA ASP A 26 -6.39 0.72 6.23
C ASP A 26 -5.17 0.32 5.39
N GLY A 27 -4.02 0.95 5.61
CA GLY A 27 -2.73 0.53 5.05
C GLY A 27 -2.39 -0.92 5.38
N LEU A 28 -2.56 -1.34 6.64
CA LEU A 28 -2.34 -2.74 7.06
C LEU A 28 -3.33 -3.69 6.42
N VAL A 29 -4.58 -3.25 6.20
CA VAL A 29 -5.58 -4.04 5.46
C VAL A 29 -5.14 -4.27 4.01
N ALA A 30 -4.64 -3.22 3.35
CA ALA A 30 -4.10 -3.31 2.00
C ALA A 30 -2.87 -4.24 1.92
N LEU A 31 -1.95 -4.16 2.90
CA LEU A 31 -0.79 -5.06 2.98
C LEU A 31 -1.21 -6.52 3.12
N ALA A 32 -2.19 -6.83 3.98
CA ALA A 32 -2.74 -8.18 4.09
C ALA A 32 -3.29 -8.67 2.75
N HIS A 33 -4.00 -7.80 2.01
CA HIS A 33 -4.52 -8.16 0.69
C HIS A 33 -3.40 -8.43 -0.32
N HIS A 34 -2.34 -7.62 -0.35
CA HIS A 34 -1.17 -7.87 -1.19
C HIS A 34 -0.47 -9.20 -0.84
N LEU A 35 -0.25 -9.48 0.45
CA LEU A 35 0.43 -10.70 0.92
C LEU A 35 -0.37 -11.97 0.58
N LEU A 36 -1.70 -11.89 0.63
CA LEU A 36 -2.59 -13.03 0.36
C LEU A 36 -2.92 -13.19 -1.14
N SER A 37 -2.50 -12.25 -1.99
CA SER A 37 -2.76 -12.28 -3.43
C SER A 37 -1.69 -13.09 -4.19
N PRO A 38 -2.01 -14.29 -4.72
CA PRO A 38 -1.01 -15.16 -5.38
C PRO A 38 -0.48 -14.60 -6.71
N ALA A 39 -1.19 -13.63 -7.30
CA ALA A 39 -0.71 -12.89 -8.47
C ALA A 39 0.43 -11.92 -8.13
N ASN A 40 0.62 -11.59 -6.86
CA ASN A 40 1.70 -10.73 -6.37
C ASN A 40 2.80 -11.59 -5.74
N ARG A 41 4.04 -11.36 -6.17
CA ARG A 41 5.22 -11.72 -5.38
C ARG A 41 5.63 -10.49 -4.57
N VAL A 42 5.22 -10.41 -3.31
CA VAL A 42 5.67 -9.33 -2.43
C VAL A 42 7.12 -9.61 -2.04
N THR A 43 8.01 -8.68 -2.38
CA THR A 43 9.48 -8.85 -2.30
C THR A 43 10.13 -8.04 -1.20
N ALA A 44 9.51 -6.92 -0.82
CA ALA A 44 9.87 -6.13 0.34
C ALA A 44 8.65 -5.33 0.82
N VAL A 45 8.64 -5.02 2.10
CA VAL A 45 7.74 -4.03 2.70
C VAL A 45 8.60 -2.90 3.25
N THR A 46 8.27 -1.67 2.93
CA THR A 46 9.01 -0.49 3.39
C THR A 46 8.11 0.39 4.23
N SER A 47 8.67 0.95 5.30
CA SER A 47 7.94 1.82 6.23
C SER A 47 8.34 3.27 6.02
N SER A 48 7.37 4.13 5.78
CA SER A 48 7.54 5.58 5.70
C SER A 48 7.19 6.23 7.05
N PHE A 49 7.75 7.42 7.29
CA PHE A 49 7.26 8.25 8.39
C PHE A 49 5.89 8.82 8.03
N LEU A 50 5.20 9.35 9.04
CA LEU A 50 3.92 10.03 8.86
C LEU A 50 3.93 11.44 9.43
N ASN A 51 3.03 12.28 8.94
CA ASN A 51 2.70 13.53 9.61
C ASN A 51 1.63 13.22 10.67
N PRO A 52 1.95 13.22 11.97
CA PRO A 52 1.05 12.70 13.00
C PRO A 52 -0.21 13.54 13.11
N VAL A 53 -1.32 12.99 12.61
CA VAL A 53 -2.69 13.48 12.85
C VAL A 53 -3.23 12.91 14.16
N PHE A 54 -2.84 11.68 14.49
CA PHE A 54 -3.21 10.95 15.69
C PHE A 54 -1.99 10.29 16.34
N GLY A 55 -1.96 10.19 17.67
CA GLY A 55 -0.99 9.38 18.40
C GLY A 55 0.42 9.98 18.55
N GLU A 56 1.40 9.10 18.77
CA GLU A 56 2.79 9.47 19.06
C GLU A 56 3.51 10.00 17.82
N VAL A 57 4.33 11.04 18.02
CA VAL A 57 4.99 11.78 16.95
C VAL A 57 6.38 11.25 16.59
N ASP A 58 7.04 10.54 17.52
CA ASP A 58 8.42 10.08 17.34
C ASP A 58 8.47 8.64 16.83
N GLY A 59 9.48 8.35 16.00
CA GLY A 59 9.81 6.99 15.54
C GLY A 59 8.69 6.31 14.76
N THR A 60 7.92 7.06 14.00
CA THR A 60 6.74 6.57 13.28
C THR A 60 7.08 5.52 12.23
N ALA A 61 8.16 5.71 11.47
CA ALA A 61 8.61 4.74 10.48
C ALA A 61 9.09 3.44 11.17
N ALA A 62 9.81 3.55 12.28
CA ALA A 62 10.26 2.38 13.04
C ALA A 62 9.09 1.59 13.65
N ARG A 63 8.12 2.27 14.28
CA ARG A 63 6.90 1.64 14.81
C ARG A 63 6.06 1.01 13.70
N GLY A 64 5.90 1.71 12.58
CA GLY A 64 5.19 1.18 11.42
C GLY A 64 5.84 -0.10 10.87
N ALA A 65 7.18 -0.13 10.80
CA ALA A 65 7.91 -1.32 10.38
C ALA A 65 7.66 -2.51 11.33
N ALA A 66 7.57 -2.26 12.65
CA ALA A 66 7.24 -3.30 13.62
C ALA A 66 5.82 -3.85 13.40
N MET A 67 4.82 -3.00 13.19
CA MET A 67 3.44 -3.43 12.91
C MET A 67 3.33 -4.21 11.59
N ALA A 68 4.00 -3.75 10.54
CA ALA A 68 4.06 -4.47 9.26
C ALA A 68 4.75 -5.84 9.40
N GLN A 69 5.82 -5.92 10.21
CA GLN A 69 6.51 -7.18 10.49
C GLN A 69 5.60 -8.15 11.25
N GLU A 70 4.87 -7.68 12.26
CA GLU A 70 3.87 -8.49 12.97
C GLU A 70 2.81 -9.05 12.01
N LEU A 71 2.30 -8.24 11.07
CA LEU A 71 1.34 -8.69 10.08
C LEU A 71 1.95 -9.72 9.12
N VAL A 72 3.16 -9.49 8.61
CA VAL A 72 3.89 -10.46 7.77
C VAL A 72 4.04 -11.80 8.49
N ASP A 73 4.38 -11.76 9.79
CA ASP A 73 4.55 -12.97 10.59
C ASP A 73 3.22 -13.68 10.89
N LEU A 74 2.15 -12.91 11.11
CA LEU A 74 0.81 -13.41 11.37
C LEU A 74 0.19 -14.07 10.12
N VAL A 75 0.36 -13.46 8.95
CA VAL A 75 -0.02 -14.07 7.65
C VAL A 75 0.84 -15.31 7.40
N GLY A 76 2.14 -15.23 7.65
CA GLY A 76 3.04 -16.36 7.52
C GLY A 76 3.12 -16.93 6.10
N GLY A 77 3.20 -18.26 5.99
CA GLY A 77 3.44 -18.94 4.71
C GLY A 77 4.92 -18.94 4.27
N THR A 78 5.14 -19.34 3.00
CA THR A 78 6.49 -19.51 2.42
C THR A 78 7.07 -18.22 1.83
N GLN A 79 6.23 -17.21 1.56
CA GLN A 79 6.65 -15.90 1.09
C GLN A 79 6.58 -14.93 2.28
N ARG A 80 7.73 -14.68 2.91
CA ARG A 80 7.87 -13.72 4.01
C ARG A 80 8.79 -12.60 3.55
N PRO A 81 8.26 -11.50 2.98
CA PRO A 81 9.10 -10.39 2.54
C PRO A 81 9.79 -9.74 3.75
N PRO A 82 11.06 -9.31 3.62
CA PRO A 82 11.69 -8.49 4.64
C PRO A 82 10.98 -7.13 4.77
N VAL A 83 10.92 -6.63 6.00
CA VAL A 83 10.39 -5.30 6.32
C VAL A 83 11.55 -4.36 6.62
N HIS A 84 11.56 -3.19 5.98
CA HIS A 84 12.64 -2.22 6.07
C HIS A 84 12.14 -0.86 6.55
N THR A 85 12.82 -0.31 7.55
CA THR A 85 12.52 1.01 8.10
C THR A 85 13.06 2.12 7.19
N GLY A 86 12.22 3.11 6.92
CA GLY A 86 12.56 4.34 6.22
C GLY A 86 13.19 5.40 7.10
N THR A 87 13.36 6.60 6.53
CA THR A 87 13.78 7.77 7.29
C THR A 87 12.60 8.34 8.08
N GLU A 88 12.87 8.95 9.23
CA GLU A 88 11.88 9.66 10.06
C GLU A 88 11.70 11.13 9.64
N ALA A 89 12.31 11.54 8.52
CA ALA A 89 12.48 12.94 8.17
C ALA A 89 12.12 13.19 6.70
N ALA A 90 11.41 14.29 6.46
CA ALA A 90 11.05 14.73 5.12
C ALA A 90 12.27 15.14 4.29
N VAL A 91 12.15 15.10 2.97
CA VAL A 91 13.23 15.45 2.04
C VAL A 91 13.77 16.87 2.29
N GLY A 92 15.09 16.95 2.44
CA GLY A 92 15.81 18.19 2.70
C GLY A 92 15.83 18.63 4.17
N THR A 93 15.37 17.79 5.10
CA THR A 93 15.51 18.00 6.55
C THR A 93 16.64 17.17 7.18
N ALA A 94 16.95 15.99 6.61
CA ALA A 94 18.08 15.13 6.97
C ALA A 94 18.52 14.29 5.76
N ASP A 95 19.51 13.40 5.93
CA ASP A 95 19.85 12.39 4.92
C ASP A 95 18.66 11.43 4.73
N GLY A 96 18.19 11.32 3.49
CA GLY A 96 17.05 10.46 3.13
C GLY A 96 17.42 8.99 2.98
N ARG A 97 18.72 8.63 2.95
CA ARG A 97 19.15 7.24 2.80
C ARG A 97 18.73 6.41 4.02
N SER A 98 18.05 5.31 3.74
CA SER A 98 17.49 4.38 4.72
C SER A 98 17.49 2.95 4.20
N ALA A 99 17.29 1.98 5.09
CA ALA A 99 17.14 0.57 4.71
C ALA A 99 15.98 0.37 3.72
N ALA A 100 14.89 1.12 3.87
CA ALA A 100 13.78 1.13 2.92
C ALA A 100 14.20 1.59 1.52
N SER A 101 14.87 2.75 1.41
CA SER A 101 15.33 3.27 0.12
C SER A 101 16.33 2.32 -0.56
N GLU A 102 17.21 1.69 0.22
CA GLU A 102 18.18 0.71 -0.28
C GLU A 102 17.51 -0.58 -0.77
N ALA A 103 16.47 -1.05 -0.07
CA ALA A 103 15.68 -2.20 -0.50
C ALA A 103 14.95 -1.95 -1.82
N ILE A 104 14.37 -0.75 -2.01
CA ILE A 104 13.77 -0.33 -3.29
C ILE A 104 14.81 -0.35 -4.41
N VAL A 105 16.00 0.22 -4.18
CA VAL A 105 17.09 0.22 -5.17
C VAL A 105 17.52 -1.21 -5.50
N ALA A 106 17.69 -2.07 -4.49
CA ALA A 106 18.13 -3.44 -4.65
C ALA A 106 17.13 -4.26 -5.49
N GLU A 107 15.84 -4.21 -5.16
CA GLU A 107 14.82 -4.98 -5.88
C GLU A 107 14.62 -4.46 -7.32
N ALA A 108 14.70 -3.15 -7.53
CA ALA A 108 14.59 -2.57 -8.86
C ALA A 108 15.79 -2.95 -9.75
N ARG A 109 16.99 -3.14 -9.18
CA ARG A 109 18.18 -3.62 -9.90
C ARG A 109 18.20 -5.12 -10.12
N ARG A 110 17.37 -5.88 -9.41
CA ARG A 110 17.31 -7.34 -9.54
C ARG A 110 16.72 -7.71 -10.90
N ASP A 111 17.41 -8.61 -11.59
CA ASP A 111 16.92 -9.20 -12.83
C ASP A 111 15.88 -10.28 -12.51
N ASP A 112 14.71 -10.15 -13.11
CA ASP A 112 13.57 -11.06 -12.98
C ASP A 112 12.64 -10.85 -14.17
N ASP A 113 12.01 -11.91 -14.64
CA ASP A 113 11.06 -11.85 -15.76
C ASP A 113 9.76 -11.12 -15.38
N LEU A 114 9.43 -11.08 -14.08
CA LEU A 114 8.25 -10.38 -13.59
C LEU A 114 8.52 -8.87 -13.48
N PRO A 115 7.59 -8.02 -13.96
CA PRO A 115 7.68 -6.58 -13.79
C PRO A 115 7.63 -6.19 -12.32
N LEU A 116 8.31 -5.10 -11.95
CA LEU A 116 8.29 -4.54 -10.61
C LEU A 116 7.27 -3.39 -10.52
N PHE A 117 6.35 -3.52 -9.56
CA PHE A 117 5.49 -2.44 -9.11
C PHE A 117 5.94 -1.99 -7.72
N LEU A 118 6.19 -0.69 -7.59
CA LEU A 118 6.39 -0.05 -6.29
C LEU A 118 5.05 0.58 -5.91
N VAL A 119 4.34 -0.08 -4.99
CA VAL A 119 3.08 0.39 -4.44
C VAL A 119 3.41 1.30 -3.27
N CYS A 120 2.98 2.55 -3.34
CA CYS A 120 3.15 3.53 -2.28
C CYS A 120 1.77 4.01 -1.85
N ALA A 121 1.46 3.83 -0.57
CA ALA A 121 0.24 4.36 0.02
C ALA A 121 0.52 5.31 1.20
N GLY A 122 1.79 5.68 1.39
CA GLY A 122 2.23 6.78 2.26
C GLY A 122 2.93 7.91 1.46
N PRO A 123 3.70 8.79 2.13
CA PRO A 123 4.49 9.81 1.47
C PRO A 123 5.60 9.20 0.59
N LEU A 124 5.99 9.92 -0.46
CA LEU A 124 6.94 9.43 -1.47
C LEU A 124 8.43 9.52 -1.04
N THR A 125 8.71 9.71 0.25
CA THR A 125 10.05 9.98 0.80
C THR A 125 11.05 8.87 0.50
N ASN A 126 10.69 7.61 0.78
CA ASN A 126 11.55 6.46 0.49
C ASN A 126 11.81 6.32 -1.02
N VAL A 127 10.82 6.67 -1.86
CA VAL A 127 10.94 6.66 -3.32
C VAL A 127 11.88 7.74 -3.81
N ALA A 128 11.75 8.98 -3.29
CA ALA A 128 12.61 10.09 -3.62
C ALA A 128 14.08 9.76 -3.31
N ALA A 129 14.35 9.26 -2.10
CA ALA A 129 15.69 8.83 -1.68
C ALA A 129 16.27 7.71 -2.57
N ALA A 130 15.45 6.70 -2.92
CA ALA A 130 15.88 5.62 -3.80
C ALA A 130 16.25 6.13 -5.21
N LEU A 131 15.48 7.08 -5.74
CA LEU A 131 15.71 7.67 -7.06
C LEU A 131 16.88 8.64 -7.08
N GLU A 132 17.10 9.37 -5.99
CA GLU A 132 18.29 10.20 -5.83
C GLU A 132 19.56 9.33 -5.80
N ALA A 133 19.53 8.23 -5.03
CA ALA A 133 20.65 7.31 -4.93
C ALA A 133 20.92 6.51 -6.21
N ALA A 134 19.88 6.18 -6.98
CA ALA A 134 20.00 5.38 -8.19
C ALA A 134 18.99 5.80 -9.30
N PRO A 135 19.21 6.93 -9.99
CA PRO A 135 18.23 7.47 -10.95
C PRO A 135 17.78 6.49 -12.04
N GLY A 136 18.68 5.58 -12.47
CA GLY A 136 18.39 4.59 -13.51
C GLY A 136 17.33 3.54 -13.16
N ILE A 137 16.96 3.39 -11.87
CA ILE A 137 15.89 2.45 -11.49
C ILE A 137 14.50 2.92 -11.94
N ALA A 138 14.35 4.20 -12.30
CA ALA A 138 13.09 4.77 -12.74
C ALA A 138 12.44 4.03 -13.91
N ALA A 139 13.26 3.62 -14.88
CA ALA A 139 12.82 2.86 -16.04
C ALA A 139 12.58 1.37 -15.76
N ARG A 140 12.91 0.89 -14.54
CA ARG A 140 12.83 -0.53 -14.14
C ARG A 140 11.61 -0.84 -13.27
N LEU A 141 10.78 0.16 -12.95
CA LEU A 141 9.60 -0.01 -12.11
C LEU A 141 8.41 0.81 -12.61
N THR A 142 7.21 0.39 -12.21
CA THR A 142 6.00 1.22 -12.29
C THR A 142 5.65 1.68 -10.88
N LEU A 143 5.48 3.00 -10.68
CA LEU A 143 4.98 3.54 -9.43
C LEU A 143 3.46 3.45 -9.40
N VAL A 144 2.90 2.84 -8.35
CA VAL A 144 1.47 2.80 -8.07
C VAL A 144 1.24 3.57 -6.78
N TRP A 145 0.65 4.76 -6.85
CA TRP A 145 0.60 5.67 -5.72
C TRP A 145 -0.83 6.04 -5.34
N VAL A 146 -1.15 5.86 -4.06
CA VAL A 146 -2.34 6.42 -3.42
C VAL A 146 -1.96 7.79 -2.87
N GLY A 147 -2.42 8.84 -3.52
CA GLY A 147 -2.03 10.20 -3.17
C GLY A 147 -2.18 11.21 -4.30
N GLY A 148 -2.08 12.48 -3.95
CA GLY A 148 -2.45 13.62 -4.78
C GLY A 148 -3.96 13.71 -5.05
N SER A 149 -4.36 14.74 -5.77
CA SER A 149 -5.76 15.10 -5.99
C SER A 149 -5.99 15.48 -7.45
N LEU A 150 -7.25 15.40 -7.91
CA LEU A 150 -7.65 15.91 -9.21
C LEU A 150 -7.65 17.44 -9.23
N ASP A 151 -7.99 18.07 -8.11
CA ASP A 151 -7.76 19.50 -7.85
C ASP A 151 -6.37 19.70 -7.22
N PRO A 152 -5.37 20.25 -7.93
CA PRO A 152 -4.02 20.41 -7.41
C PRO A 152 -3.92 21.22 -6.13
N GLU A 153 -4.89 22.10 -5.86
CA GLU A 153 -4.93 22.96 -4.67
C GLU A 153 -5.57 22.27 -3.46
N ALA A 154 -6.30 21.17 -3.67
CA ALA A 154 -6.92 20.42 -2.59
C ALA A 154 -5.86 19.75 -1.72
N TYR A 155 -5.98 19.88 -0.39
CA TYR A 155 -5.11 19.19 0.56
C TYR A 155 -5.21 17.67 0.40
N GLU A 156 -4.06 17.00 0.34
CA GLU A 156 -3.96 15.56 0.26
C GLU A 156 -2.84 15.08 1.18
N TYR A 157 -3.16 14.12 2.05
CA TYR A 157 -2.33 13.74 3.19
C TYR A 157 -0.94 13.22 2.79
N ASN A 158 -0.85 12.28 1.84
CA ASN A 158 0.42 11.66 1.47
C ASN A 158 1.35 12.64 0.73
N ARG A 159 0.79 13.44 -0.18
CA ARG A 159 1.50 14.52 -0.87
C ARG A 159 1.99 15.56 0.11
N ASP A 160 1.13 16.01 1.02
CA ASP A 160 1.42 17.17 1.88
C ASP A 160 2.22 16.79 3.14
N THR A 161 2.35 15.49 3.44
CA THR A 161 3.31 14.97 4.43
C THR A 161 4.76 15.15 3.98
N ASP A 162 5.06 14.95 2.69
CA ASP A 162 6.35 15.33 2.10
C ASP A 162 6.18 15.91 0.67
N PRO A 163 5.85 17.21 0.57
CA PRO A 163 5.57 17.83 -0.72
C PRO A 163 6.81 17.88 -1.62
N ARG A 164 8.01 17.95 -1.03
CA ARG A 164 9.28 17.94 -1.79
C ARG A 164 9.53 16.58 -2.41
N ALA A 165 9.32 15.49 -1.66
CA ALA A 165 9.41 14.14 -2.22
C ALA A 165 8.38 13.95 -3.34
N ALA A 166 7.14 14.38 -3.14
CA ALA A 166 6.11 14.28 -4.17
C ALA A 166 6.48 15.06 -5.44
N GLU A 167 6.96 16.30 -5.31
CA GLU A 167 7.44 17.10 -6.45
C GLU A 167 8.62 16.43 -7.16
N GLN A 168 9.62 15.95 -6.42
CA GLN A 168 10.80 15.30 -7.00
C GLN A 168 10.46 14.00 -7.74
N VAL A 169 9.56 13.19 -7.20
CA VAL A 169 9.18 11.90 -7.81
C VAL A 169 8.26 12.11 -9.01
N LEU A 170 7.25 12.96 -8.88
CA LEU A 170 6.23 13.20 -9.91
C LEU A 170 6.67 14.20 -10.98
N GLY A 171 7.65 15.06 -10.70
CA GLY A 171 8.22 15.97 -11.70
C GLY A 171 9.04 15.26 -12.79
N ARG A 172 9.36 13.97 -12.59
CA ARG A 172 10.11 13.16 -13.55
C ARG A 172 9.19 12.46 -14.53
N ASN A 173 9.56 12.50 -15.81
CA ASN A 173 8.86 11.82 -16.91
C ASN A 173 9.63 10.58 -17.38
N ASP A 174 10.22 9.82 -16.47
CA ASP A 174 11.08 8.67 -16.76
C ASP A 174 10.54 7.33 -16.22
N ARG A 175 9.34 7.34 -15.64
CA ARG A 175 8.64 6.15 -15.12
C ARG A 175 7.17 6.16 -15.47
N ALA A 176 6.56 4.99 -15.55
CA ALA A 176 5.10 4.89 -15.57
C ALA A 176 4.55 5.13 -14.15
N VAL A 177 3.42 5.84 -14.08
CA VAL A 177 2.71 6.13 -12.82
C VAL A 177 1.26 5.65 -12.93
N ARG A 178 0.76 5.03 -11.87
CA ARG A 178 -0.63 4.63 -11.66
C ARG A 178 -1.10 5.32 -10.38
N GLN A 179 -1.85 6.40 -10.51
CA GLN A 179 -2.23 7.27 -9.40
C GLN A 179 -3.69 7.05 -9.02
N PHE A 180 -3.94 6.83 -7.74
CA PHE A 180 -5.26 6.89 -7.12
C PHE A 180 -5.35 8.20 -6.34
N PRO A 181 -6.00 9.24 -6.87
CA PRO A 181 -6.12 10.51 -6.19
C PRO A 181 -7.17 10.47 -5.06
N LEU A 182 -7.17 11.50 -4.22
CA LEU A 182 -8.09 11.75 -3.11
C LEU A 182 -9.55 11.42 -3.44
N GLU A 183 -10.02 11.87 -4.59
CA GLU A 183 -11.40 11.74 -5.05
C GLU A 183 -11.78 10.31 -5.40
N THR A 184 -10.79 9.46 -5.62
CA THR A 184 -10.94 8.05 -5.99
C THR A 184 -10.74 7.15 -4.78
N TYR A 185 -9.62 7.28 -4.04
CA TYR A 185 -9.36 6.38 -2.92
C TYR A 185 -10.36 6.57 -1.78
N ARG A 186 -10.91 7.77 -1.58
CA ARG A 186 -11.99 7.99 -0.60
C ARG A 186 -13.31 7.31 -0.96
N ARG A 187 -13.51 6.90 -2.22
CA ARG A 187 -14.69 6.13 -2.65
C ARG A 187 -14.59 4.66 -2.29
N CYS A 188 -13.42 4.19 -1.86
CA CYS A 188 -13.24 2.89 -1.22
C CYS A 188 -13.82 2.90 0.20
N ALA A 189 -15.02 3.46 0.35
CA ALA A 189 -15.75 3.55 1.58
C ALA A 189 -16.23 2.17 2.00
N TYR A 190 -16.03 1.87 3.29
CA TYR A 190 -16.49 0.65 3.93
C TYR A 190 -17.33 1.06 5.14
N SER A 191 -18.51 0.47 5.35
CA SER A 191 -19.26 0.84 6.56
C SER A 191 -18.56 0.31 7.80
N VAL A 192 -18.62 1.05 8.92
CA VAL A 192 -18.01 0.59 10.18
C VAL A 192 -18.66 -0.73 10.65
N ALA A 193 -19.96 -0.90 10.42
CA ALA A 193 -20.67 -2.13 10.74
C ALA A 193 -20.17 -3.33 9.90
N GLU A 194 -19.90 -3.13 8.61
CA GLU A 194 -19.28 -4.17 7.80
C GLU A 194 -17.82 -4.39 8.23
N LEU A 195 -17.04 -3.38 8.58
CA LEU A 195 -15.66 -3.58 9.06
C LEU A 195 -15.65 -4.47 10.31
N GLU A 196 -16.49 -4.14 11.29
CA GLU A 196 -16.63 -4.93 12.50
C GLU A 196 -17.08 -6.36 12.19
N HIS A 197 -18.11 -6.53 11.34
CA HIS A 197 -18.64 -7.86 11.02
C HIS A 197 -17.67 -8.69 10.17
N ASP A 198 -17.22 -8.13 9.05
CA ASP A 198 -16.46 -8.84 8.04
C ASP A 198 -14.99 -8.98 8.42
N LEU A 199 -14.32 -7.90 8.82
CA LEU A 199 -12.88 -7.93 9.10
C LEU A 199 -12.63 -8.69 10.40
N ALA A 200 -13.32 -8.35 11.49
CA ALA A 200 -13.17 -9.08 12.75
C ALA A 200 -13.61 -10.56 12.64
N GLY A 201 -14.56 -10.85 11.74
CA GLY A 201 -15.06 -12.21 11.46
C GLY A 201 -14.21 -13.03 10.50
N SER A 202 -13.11 -12.49 9.92
CA SER A 202 -12.33 -13.17 8.88
C SER A 202 -11.09 -13.91 9.41
N GLY A 203 -11.14 -14.42 10.63
CA GLY A 203 -10.08 -15.25 11.23
C GLY A 203 -9.04 -14.43 12.00
N ARG A 204 -7.87 -15.04 12.25
CA ARG A 204 -6.82 -14.45 13.08
C ARG A 204 -6.27 -13.15 12.50
N VAL A 205 -5.99 -13.14 11.19
CA VAL A 205 -5.49 -11.96 10.48
C VAL A 205 -6.53 -10.84 10.52
N GLY A 206 -7.79 -11.14 10.17
CA GLY A 206 -8.88 -10.17 10.19
C GLY A 206 -9.15 -9.59 11.59
N SER A 207 -9.17 -10.44 12.62
CA SER A 207 -9.32 -10.00 14.01
C SER A 207 -8.19 -9.09 14.47
N TRP A 208 -6.94 -9.43 14.13
CA TRP A 208 -5.78 -8.58 14.43
C TRP A 208 -5.87 -7.23 13.71
N LEU A 209 -6.29 -7.20 12.45
CA LEU A 209 -6.50 -5.95 11.70
C LEU A 209 -7.60 -5.09 12.34
N TRP A 210 -8.73 -5.69 12.72
CA TRP A 210 -9.81 -4.97 13.39
C TRP A 210 -9.36 -4.31 14.70
N GLN A 211 -8.50 -4.97 15.49
CA GLN A 211 -7.97 -4.38 16.72
C GLN A 211 -7.19 -3.09 16.47
N ARG A 212 -6.52 -2.94 15.30
CA ARG A 212 -5.82 -1.68 14.96
C ARG A 212 -6.77 -0.50 14.81
N PHE A 213 -8.00 -0.73 14.32
CA PHE A 213 -9.03 0.31 14.26
C PHE A 213 -9.53 0.68 15.66
N LEU A 214 -9.68 -0.30 16.57
CA LEU A 214 -10.12 -0.06 17.96
C LEU A 214 -9.05 0.66 18.80
N GLU A 215 -7.78 0.41 18.53
CA GLU A 215 -6.64 0.99 19.26
C GLU A 215 -6.22 2.36 18.73
N LEU A 216 -6.78 2.80 17.60
CA LEU A 216 -6.44 4.11 17.04
C LEU A 216 -6.89 5.21 18.02
N PRO A 217 -5.98 6.11 18.46
CA PRO A 217 -6.29 7.12 19.46
C PRO A 217 -7.05 8.29 18.83
N LEU A 218 -8.29 8.04 18.43
CA LEU A 218 -9.20 9.06 17.93
C LEU A 218 -9.56 10.02 19.07
N PRO A 219 -9.33 11.34 18.90
CA PRO A 219 -9.75 12.32 19.89
C PRO A 219 -11.26 12.28 20.11
N ASP A 220 -11.71 12.44 21.35
CA ASP A 220 -13.14 12.42 21.75
C ASP A 220 -14.02 13.41 20.96
N TRP A 221 -13.42 14.45 20.37
CA TRP A 221 -14.12 15.47 19.59
C TRP A 221 -14.31 15.10 18.11
N ILE A 222 -13.78 13.97 17.64
CA ILE A 222 -14.00 13.46 16.28
C ILE A 222 -15.15 12.45 16.32
N PRO A 223 -16.37 12.83 15.90
CA PRO A 223 -17.43 11.85 15.73
C PRO A 223 -17.11 10.99 14.51
N LEU A 224 -16.90 9.68 14.71
CA LEU A 224 -16.88 8.75 13.60
C LEU A 224 -18.26 8.71 12.94
N GLY A 225 -18.27 8.88 11.62
CA GLY A 225 -19.45 8.60 10.81
C GLY A 225 -19.72 7.10 10.70
N GLY A 226 -20.71 6.72 9.90
CA GLY A 226 -21.03 5.31 9.65
C GLY A 226 -20.06 4.59 8.70
N MET A 227 -18.99 5.24 8.24
CA MET A 227 -18.06 4.69 7.25
C MET A 227 -16.60 5.03 7.56
N TRP A 228 -15.70 4.15 7.13
CA TRP A 228 -14.26 4.32 7.13
C TRP A 228 -13.73 3.95 5.73
N PRO A 229 -12.99 4.83 5.04
CA PRO A 229 -12.45 4.50 3.73
C PRO A 229 -11.24 3.58 3.87
N LEU A 230 -11.22 2.48 3.12
CA LEU A 230 -10.02 1.65 2.94
C LEU A 230 -9.27 2.14 1.70
N GLY A 231 -8.76 3.37 1.78
CA GLY A 231 -8.17 4.12 0.66
C GLY A 231 -6.88 3.53 0.11
N ASP A 232 -6.16 2.77 0.92
CA ASP A 232 -4.87 2.19 0.53
C ASP A 232 -4.98 0.88 -0.27
N SER A 233 -6.18 0.32 -0.38
CA SER A 233 -6.45 -0.97 -1.02
C SER A 233 -6.48 -0.98 -2.58
N PRO A 234 -6.90 0.08 -3.30
CA PRO A 234 -7.02 0.09 -4.77
C PRO A 234 -5.79 -0.36 -5.59
N PRO A 235 -4.52 -0.16 -5.17
CA PRO A 235 -3.36 -0.68 -5.88
C PRO A 235 -3.39 -2.19 -6.17
N VAL A 236 -4.16 -2.97 -5.40
CA VAL A 236 -4.36 -4.40 -5.66
C VAL A 236 -5.09 -4.66 -6.99
N LEU A 237 -5.93 -3.74 -7.46
CA LEU A 237 -6.59 -3.82 -8.78
C LEU A 237 -5.56 -3.77 -9.92
N VAL A 238 -4.50 -2.98 -9.76
CA VAL A 238 -3.43 -2.86 -10.77
C VAL A 238 -2.48 -4.06 -10.75
N THR A 239 -2.22 -4.61 -9.57
CA THR A 239 -1.18 -5.62 -9.37
C THR A 239 -1.72 -7.05 -9.48
N ALA A 240 -2.82 -7.37 -8.80
CA ALA A 240 -3.28 -8.74 -8.61
C ALA A 240 -4.57 -9.10 -9.36
N LEU A 241 -5.59 -8.22 -9.33
CA LEU A 241 -6.95 -8.58 -9.78
C LEU A 241 -7.19 -8.27 -11.25
N GLY A 242 -6.75 -7.10 -11.71
CA GLY A 242 -7.03 -6.58 -13.04
C GLY A 242 -7.66 -5.18 -12.97
N GLU A 243 -7.28 -4.33 -13.93
CA GLU A 243 -7.75 -2.96 -14.03
C GLU A 243 -8.97 -2.82 -14.96
N GLU A 244 -9.45 -3.92 -15.57
CA GLU A 244 -10.46 -3.92 -16.63
C GLU A 244 -11.82 -3.35 -16.20
N SER A 245 -12.13 -3.39 -14.90
CA SER A 245 -13.35 -2.79 -14.33
C SER A 245 -13.13 -1.42 -13.70
N SER A 246 -11.93 -0.84 -13.85
CA SER A 246 -11.61 0.52 -13.39
C SER A 246 -11.57 1.51 -14.54
N THR A 247 -11.77 2.80 -14.26
CA THR A 247 -11.68 3.88 -15.24
C THR A 247 -10.54 4.82 -14.88
N TRP A 248 -9.78 5.26 -15.89
CA TRP A 248 -8.69 6.21 -15.71
C TRP A 248 -8.57 7.18 -16.88
N THR A 249 -7.94 8.32 -16.60
CA THR A 249 -7.41 9.21 -17.63
C THR A 249 -5.92 8.94 -17.82
N THR A 250 -5.39 9.20 -19.02
CA THR A 250 -3.96 9.02 -19.31
C THR A 250 -3.34 10.34 -19.75
N THR A 251 -2.19 10.68 -19.17
CA THR A 251 -1.39 11.86 -19.54
C THR A 251 0.08 11.49 -19.71
N GLY A 252 0.80 12.26 -20.54
CA GLY A 252 2.25 12.16 -20.69
C GLY A 252 2.78 10.89 -21.39
N SER A 253 4.11 10.81 -21.45
CA SER A 253 4.89 9.65 -21.90
C SER A 253 6.20 9.61 -21.09
N PRO A 254 6.53 8.52 -20.35
CA PRO A 254 5.73 7.32 -20.11
C PRO A 254 4.35 7.62 -19.51
N GLN A 255 3.41 6.70 -19.69
CA GLN A 255 2.02 6.93 -19.30
C GLN A 255 1.88 7.15 -17.79
N ARG A 256 1.36 8.32 -17.41
CA ARG A 256 0.70 8.54 -16.12
C ARG A 256 -0.78 8.22 -16.29
N ARG A 257 -1.28 7.24 -15.54
CA ARG A 257 -2.71 6.97 -15.43
C ARG A 257 -3.22 7.49 -14.11
N VAL A 258 -4.29 8.26 -14.15
CA VAL A 258 -4.98 8.75 -12.96
C VAL A 258 -6.34 8.06 -12.92
N TYR A 259 -6.53 7.16 -11.97
CA TYR A 259 -7.78 6.42 -11.81
C TYR A 259 -8.85 7.37 -11.29
N THR A 260 -9.99 7.39 -11.97
CA THR A 260 -11.15 8.25 -11.65
C THR A 260 -12.32 7.46 -11.10
N ASP A 261 -12.28 6.13 -11.25
CA ASP A 261 -13.24 5.19 -10.67
C ASP A 261 -12.62 3.80 -10.56
N VAL A 262 -12.99 3.05 -9.52
CA VAL A 262 -12.44 1.72 -9.20
C VAL A 262 -13.54 0.76 -8.79
N ASP A 263 -13.37 -0.52 -9.11
CA ASP A 263 -14.33 -1.57 -8.76
C ASP A 263 -14.18 -2.01 -7.29
N VAL A 264 -14.86 -1.27 -6.41
CA VAL A 264 -14.85 -1.53 -4.96
C VAL A 264 -15.43 -2.89 -4.60
N ARG A 265 -16.38 -3.40 -5.39
CA ARG A 265 -16.96 -4.74 -5.17
C ARG A 265 -15.90 -5.80 -5.41
N LEU A 266 -15.16 -5.71 -6.52
CA LEU A 266 -14.05 -6.61 -6.83
C LEU A 266 -12.98 -6.57 -5.76
N LEU A 267 -12.56 -5.35 -5.41
CA LEU A 267 -11.52 -5.11 -4.42
C LEU A 267 -11.84 -5.77 -3.08
N PHE A 268 -12.94 -5.39 -2.45
CA PHE A 268 -13.28 -5.87 -1.12
C PHE A 268 -13.78 -7.31 -1.09
N GLY A 269 -14.49 -7.72 -2.15
CA GLY A 269 -14.95 -9.11 -2.28
C GLY A 269 -13.79 -10.10 -2.37
N ASP A 270 -12.72 -9.77 -3.11
CA ASP A 270 -11.51 -10.61 -3.12
C ASP A 270 -10.80 -10.54 -1.77
N MET A 271 -10.58 -9.35 -1.20
CA MET A 271 -9.92 -9.16 0.10
C MET A 271 -10.50 -10.07 1.20
N LEU A 272 -11.82 -10.03 1.40
CA LEU A 272 -12.49 -10.86 2.40
C LEU A 272 -12.39 -12.35 2.09
N ALA A 273 -12.54 -12.72 0.81
CA ALA A 273 -12.41 -14.11 0.40
C ALA A 273 -11.00 -14.65 0.67
N ARG A 274 -9.96 -13.83 0.45
CA ARG A 274 -8.55 -14.15 0.73
C ARG A 274 -8.31 -14.38 2.22
N LEU A 275 -8.74 -13.45 3.07
CA LEU A 275 -8.62 -13.59 4.53
C LEU A 275 -9.28 -14.88 5.02
N ARG A 276 -10.53 -15.14 4.60
CA ARG A 276 -11.28 -16.33 5.00
C ARG A 276 -10.69 -17.63 4.45
N LEU A 277 -10.17 -17.64 3.22
CA LEU A 277 -9.48 -18.80 2.64
C LEU A 277 -8.17 -19.12 3.36
N HIS A 278 -7.42 -18.09 3.72
CA HIS A 278 -6.18 -18.21 4.45
C HIS A 278 -6.41 -18.87 5.82
N GLU A 279 -7.38 -18.38 6.60
CA GLU A 279 -7.69 -18.95 7.92
C GLU A 279 -8.15 -20.42 7.84
N ARG A 280 -8.97 -20.77 6.84
CA ARG A 280 -9.39 -22.17 6.64
C ARG A 280 -8.23 -23.11 6.36
N THR A 281 -7.21 -22.62 5.65
CA THR A 281 -6.01 -23.42 5.33
C THR A 281 -5.08 -23.54 6.53
N ALA A 282 -4.99 -22.51 7.38
CA ALA A 282 -4.17 -22.54 8.59
C ALA A 282 -4.72 -23.46 9.70
N THR A 283 -6.02 -23.77 9.66
CA THR A 283 -6.73 -24.61 10.63
C THR A 283 -6.93 -26.06 10.17
N SER A 284 -6.54 -26.38 8.92
CA SER A 284 -6.57 -27.74 8.34
C SER A 284 -5.24 -28.46 8.51
#